data_AF-A0A932NMH6-F1
#
_entry.id   AF-A0A932NMH6-F1
#
_cell.length_a   1.000
_cell.length_b   1.000
_cell.length_c   1.000
_cell.angle_alpha   90.00
_cell.angle_beta   90.00
_cell.angle_gamma   90.00
#
_symmetry.space_group_name_H-M   'P 1'
#
loop_
_entity.id
_entity.type
_entity.pdbx_description
1 polymer ?
#
loop_
_entity_poly.entity_id
_entity_poly.type
_entity_poly.pdbx_seq_one_letter_code
_entity_poly.pdbx_strand_id
1 'polypeptide(L)'
;GRQERAAGTVLGLSFGGLAFTCMLVAMAYRGRKRWRPLVAQRSFGGKKRALRKKQIREARINEARSAIAELQAEVARRTLQDPSEITRRAQQILRSAKASRLLRVELGAESGGLVRIWLLEKEPPGSLENWLMVHSYLGFLAVLLVALHSGFRLGGVVATLGAILSGIVGMSGLVGALLYVAIPRALGQIKNPMLPPEIRVKIREVEREMADVLKDKSGPFQEMFLFSEHGLSEEDMSKVEDEEKVHFRHMLELQARKGSMEAYLARHLRYEGYLRGWLYVHVPAATFLLTVVLIHILSILYY
;
A
#
# COMPACT_ATOMS: atom_id res chain seq x y z
N GLY A 1 -12.74 -41.54 -39.35
CA GLY A 1 -13.57 -40.36 -39.67
C GLY A 1 -14.11 -39.64 -38.43
N ARG A 2 -15.13 -40.20 -37.74
CA ARG A 2 -15.79 -39.55 -36.59
C ARG A 2 -15.19 -39.94 -35.22
N GLN A 3 -14.58 -41.12 -35.09
CA GLN A 3 -13.93 -41.59 -33.84
C GLN A 3 -12.58 -40.92 -33.55
N GLU A 4 -11.74 -40.67 -34.55
CA GLU A 4 -10.44 -40.00 -34.32
C GLU A 4 -10.59 -38.52 -33.90
N ARG A 5 -11.61 -37.83 -34.43
CA ARG A 5 -11.91 -36.45 -34.03
C ARG A 5 -12.41 -36.35 -32.59
N ALA A 6 -13.08 -37.38 -32.08
CA ALA A 6 -13.51 -37.45 -30.67
C ALA A 6 -12.34 -37.78 -29.73
N ALA A 7 -11.40 -38.62 -30.17
CA ALA A 7 -10.21 -38.94 -29.39
C ALA A 7 -9.31 -37.71 -29.16
N GLY A 8 -9.14 -36.86 -30.19
CA GLY A 8 -8.36 -35.62 -30.08
C GLY A 8 -8.94 -34.58 -29.10
N THR A 9 -10.27 -34.41 -29.05
CA THR A 9 -10.94 -33.51 -28.10
C THR A 9 -10.92 -34.04 -26.66
N VAL A 10 -11.05 -35.35 -26.47
CA VAL A 10 -11.01 -35.98 -25.13
C VAL A 10 -9.59 -35.95 -24.55
N LEU A 11 -8.55 -36.18 -25.38
CA LEU A 11 -7.14 -36.05 -24.96
C LEU A 11 -6.77 -34.60 -24.62
N GLY A 12 -7.26 -33.61 -25.38
CA GLY A 12 -7.05 -32.19 -25.10
C GLY A 12 -7.71 -31.71 -23.78
N LEU A 13 -8.92 -32.18 -23.47
CA LEU A 13 -9.57 -31.91 -22.18
C LEU A 13 -8.85 -32.60 -21.00
N SER A 14 -8.34 -33.81 -21.21
CA SER A 14 -7.66 -34.61 -20.18
C SER A 14 -6.31 -34.00 -19.78
N PHE A 15 -5.53 -33.53 -20.75
CA PHE A 15 -4.27 -32.82 -20.50
C PHE A 15 -4.48 -31.46 -19.82
N GLY A 16 -5.54 -30.73 -20.21
CA GLY A 16 -5.91 -29.46 -19.56
C GLY A 16 -6.32 -29.63 -18.09
N GLY A 17 -7.06 -30.69 -17.76
CA GLY A 17 -7.45 -31.00 -16.38
C GLY A 17 -6.27 -31.43 -15.49
N LEU A 18 -5.34 -32.21 -16.04
CA LEU A 18 -4.11 -32.61 -15.34
C LEU A 18 -3.17 -31.42 -15.11
N ALA A 19 -2.99 -30.55 -16.10
CA ALA A 19 -2.23 -29.31 -15.95
C ALA A 19 -2.88 -28.37 -14.92
N PHE A 20 -4.22 -28.27 -14.92
CA PHE A 20 -4.98 -27.47 -13.95
C PHE A 20 -4.87 -28.02 -12.52
N THR A 21 -5.00 -29.33 -12.33
CA THR A 21 -4.84 -29.96 -11.02
C THR A 21 -3.40 -29.87 -10.52
N CYS A 22 -2.39 -30.09 -11.37
CA CYS A 22 -1.00 -29.86 -11.02
C CYS A 22 -0.71 -28.38 -10.69
N MET A 23 -1.33 -27.43 -11.40
CA MET A 23 -1.22 -26.01 -11.10
C MET A 23 -1.89 -25.64 -9.77
N LEU A 24 -3.09 -26.16 -9.49
CA LEU A 24 -3.79 -25.96 -8.21
C LEU A 24 -3.03 -26.60 -7.05
N VAL A 25 -2.45 -27.79 -7.24
CA VAL A 25 -1.59 -28.46 -6.25
C VAL A 25 -0.30 -27.66 -6.04
N ALA A 26 0.34 -27.17 -7.10
CA ALA A 26 1.53 -26.33 -7.01
C ALA A 26 1.23 -24.97 -6.35
N MET A 27 0.05 -24.38 -6.61
CA MET A 27 -0.44 -23.17 -5.94
C MET A 27 -0.78 -23.42 -4.48
N ALA A 28 -1.45 -24.53 -4.16
CA ALA A 28 -1.77 -24.93 -2.79
C ALA A 28 -0.50 -25.30 -2.01
N TYR A 29 0.53 -25.84 -2.68
CA TYR A 29 1.81 -26.22 -2.08
C TYR A 29 2.77 -25.03 -1.91
N ARG A 30 2.92 -24.15 -2.91
CA ARG A 30 3.61 -22.85 -2.76
C ARG A 30 2.86 -21.93 -1.80
N GLY A 31 1.53 -22.01 -1.80
CA GLY A 31 0.65 -21.44 -0.80
C GLY A 31 1.02 -21.98 0.59
N ARG A 32 0.92 -23.28 0.85
CA ARG A 32 1.25 -23.83 2.18
C ARG A 32 2.64 -23.44 2.71
N LYS A 33 3.69 -23.48 1.88
CA LYS A 33 5.07 -23.18 2.31
C LYS A 33 5.35 -21.69 2.50
N ARG A 34 4.61 -20.80 1.82
CA ARG A 34 4.70 -19.33 2.00
C ARG A 34 3.69 -18.79 3.01
N TRP A 35 2.68 -19.57 3.39
CA TRP A 35 1.54 -19.10 4.19
C TRP A 35 1.51 -19.62 5.65
N ARG A 36 2.21 -20.72 6.01
CA ARG A 36 2.38 -21.13 7.43
C ARG A 36 3.07 -20.08 8.33
N PRO A 37 4.05 -19.27 7.88
CA PRO A 37 4.55 -18.17 8.70
C PRO A 37 3.62 -16.93 8.71
N LEU A 38 2.63 -16.82 7.83
CA LEU A 38 1.84 -15.58 7.68
C LEU A 38 0.57 -15.52 8.54
N VAL A 39 0.09 -16.67 9.04
CA VAL A 39 -1.01 -16.72 10.03
C VAL A 39 -0.45 -16.76 11.47
N ALA A 40 0.76 -17.29 11.68
CA ALA A 40 1.37 -17.40 13.02
C ALA A 40 2.43 -16.35 13.36
N GLN A 41 2.95 -15.58 12.38
CA GLN A 41 4.08 -14.68 12.64
C GLN A 41 4.20 -13.58 11.57
N ARG A 42 3.58 -12.41 11.78
CA ARG A 42 4.10 -11.13 11.21
C ARG A 42 5.40 -10.81 11.98
N SER A 43 6.39 -11.67 11.74
CA SER A 43 7.59 -11.96 12.52
C SER A 43 8.48 -10.72 12.69
N PHE A 44 8.95 -10.57 13.93
CA PHE A 44 9.85 -9.56 14.48
C PHE A 44 11.06 -9.20 13.57
N GLY A 45 11.47 -10.08 12.65
CA GLY A 45 12.59 -9.86 11.72
C GLY A 45 12.32 -8.88 10.56
N GLY A 46 11.09 -8.82 10.04
CA GLY A 46 10.74 -7.95 8.90
C GLY A 46 10.69 -6.46 9.27
N LYS A 47 10.19 -6.15 10.47
CA LYS A 47 10.15 -4.78 11.01
C LYS A 47 11.56 -4.23 11.23
N LYS A 48 12.48 -5.01 11.82
CA LYS A 48 13.88 -4.58 12.04
C LYS A 48 14.61 -4.28 10.73
N ARG A 49 14.37 -5.05 9.67
CA ARG A 49 14.95 -4.80 8.34
C ARG A 49 14.37 -3.56 7.68
N ALA A 50 13.06 -3.34 7.81
CA ALA A 50 12.39 -2.14 7.31
C ALA A 50 12.86 -0.88 8.06
N LEU A 51 12.96 -0.95 9.39
CA LEU A 51 13.48 0.14 10.23
C LEU A 51 14.91 0.51 9.83
N ARG A 52 15.80 -0.49 9.68
CA ARG A 52 17.19 -0.26 9.23
C ARG A 52 17.26 0.38 7.85
N LYS A 53 16.43 -0.07 6.90
CA LYS A 53 16.36 0.56 5.57
C LYS A 53 15.88 2.02 5.64
N LYS A 54 14.91 2.31 6.52
CA LYS A 54 14.41 3.68 6.76
C LYS A 54 15.53 4.56 7.34
N GLN A 55 16.20 4.10 8.39
CA GLN A 55 17.32 4.82 9.01
C GLN A 55 18.47 5.10 8.02
N ILE A 56 18.86 4.12 7.20
CA ILE A 56 19.90 4.30 6.18
C ILE A 56 19.46 5.31 5.11
N ARG A 57 18.18 5.29 4.70
CA ARG A 57 17.63 6.27 3.74
C ARG A 57 17.66 7.67 4.33
N GLU A 58 17.18 7.84 5.56
CA GLU A 58 17.16 9.13 6.27
C GLU A 58 18.57 9.69 6.45
N ALA A 59 19.53 8.86 6.85
CA ALA A 59 20.93 9.25 6.97
C ALA A 59 21.49 9.82 5.65
N ARG A 60 21.26 9.13 4.52
CA ARG A 60 21.71 9.58 3.19
C ARG A 60 21.03 10.88 2.73
N ILE A 61 19.74 11.04 3.04
CA ILE A 61 19.00 12.26 2.71
C ILE A 61 19.52 13.43 3.54
N ASN A 62 19.77 13.23 4.84
CA ASN A 62 20.30 14.27 5.72
C ASN A 62 21.71 14.68 5.31
N GLU A 63 22.58 13.73 5.00
CA GLU A 63 23.93 13.98 4.48
C GLU A 63 23.92 14.78 3.16
N ALA A 64 23.04 14.39 2.23
CA ALA A 64 22.86 15.13 0.97
C ALA A 64 22.32 16.55 1.21
N ARG A 65 21.37 16.72 2.13
CA ARG A 65 20.80 18.04 2.48
C ARG A 65 21.84 18.96 3.12
N SER A 66 22.67 18.47 4.04
CA SER A 66 23.72 19.28 4.67
C SER A 66 24.77 19.73 3.64
N ALA A 67 25.21 18.82 2.76
CA ALA A 67 26.20 19.16 1.74
C ALA A 67 25.65 20.13 0.67
N ILE A 68 24.37 20.03 0.31
CA ILE A 68 23.72 20.99 -0.60
C ILE A 68 23.49 22.34 0.07
N ALA A 69 23.21 22.38 1.38
CA ALA A 69 23.10 23.64 2.12
C ALA A 69 24.44 24.40 2.14
N GLU A 70 25.56 23.69 2.26
CA GLU A 70 26.90 24.26 2.15
C GLU A 70 27.17 24.82 0.74
N LEU A 71 26.81 24.06 -0.30
CA LEU A 71 26.89 24.53 -1.70
C LEU A 71 26.00 25.77 -1.94
N GLN A 72 24.79 25.80 -1.38
CA GLN A 72 23.90 26.95 -1.46
C GLN A 72 24.52 28.19 -0.80
N ALA A 73 25.24 28.03 0.31
CA ALA A 73 25.96 29.12 0.96
C ALA A 73 27.14 29.63 0.10
N GLU A 74 27.81 28.76 -0.66
CA GLU A 74 28.87 29.14 -1.62
C GLU A 74 28.31 29.94 -2.81
N VAL A 75 27.15 29.53 -3.34
CA VAL A 75 26.43 30.26 -4.39
C VAL A 75 25.95 31.62 -3.88
N ALA A 76 25.44 31.68 -2.64
CA ALA A 76 25.00 32.94 -2.02
C ALA A 76 26.15 33.95 -1.83
N ARG A 77 27.38 33.47 -1.60
CA ARG A 77 28.60 34.29 -1.55
C ARG A 77 29.11 34.76 -2.92
N ARG A 78 28.36 34.49 -4.01
CA ARG A 78 28.69 34.81 -5.42
C ARG A 78 29.99 34.20 -5.95
N THR A 79 30.53 33.19 -5.27
CA THR A 79 31.74 32.47 -5.69
C THR A 79 31.48 31.57 -6.91
N LEU A 80 30.23 31.10 -7.08
CA LEU A 80 29.79 30.26 -8.19
C LEU A 80 28.54 30.86 -8.83
N GLN A 81 28.63 31.28 -10.10
CA GLN A 81 27.53 31.93 -10.82
C GLN A 81 27.02 31.11 -12.02
N ASP A 82 27.80 30.15 -12.51
CA ASP A 82 27.42 29.31 -13.65
C ASP A 82 26.41 28.22 -13.23
N PRO A 83 25.17 28.23 -13.74
CA PRO A 83 24.15 27.22 -13.43
C PRO A 83 24.57 25.78 -13.77
N SER A 84 25.41 25.61 -14.80
CA SER A 84 25.88 24.29 -15.24
C SER A 84 26.88 23.69 -14.25
N GLU A 85 27.79 24.52 -13.73
CA GLU A 85 28.78 24.15 -12.72
C GLU A 85 28.11 23.83 -11.37
N ILE A 86 27.11 24.64 -10.98
CA ILE A 86 26.30 24.41 -9.78
C ILE A 86 25.57 23.07 -9.90
N THR A 87 24.95 22.79 -11.05
CA THR A 87 24.26 21.52 -11.29
C THR A 87 25.22 20.33 -11.23
N ARG A 88 26.42 20.44 -11.84
CA ARG A 88 27.43 19.38 -11.83
C ARG A 88 27.92 19.06 -10.42
N ARG A 89 28.24 20.09 -9.63
CA ARG A 89 28.65 19.93 -8.22
C ARG A 89 27.53 19.34 -7.37
N ALA A 90 26.31 19.84 -7.50
CA ALA A 90 25.15 19.31 -6.78
C ALA A 90 24.91 17.82 -7.11
N GLN A 91 25.04 17.43 -8.38
CA GLN A 91 24.96 16.02 -8.78
C GLN A 91 26.10 15.18 -8.21
N GLN A 92 27.33 15.71 -8.15
CA GLN A 92 28.48 15.01 -7.56
C GLN A 92 28.27 14.76 -6.06
N ILE A 93 27.75 15.74 -5.32
CA ILE A 93 27.34 15.62 -3.92
C ILE A 93 26.26 14.54 -3.74
N LEU A 94 25.24 14.51 -4.59
CA LEU A 94 24.22 13.45 -4.53
C LEU A 94 24.80 12.05 -4.80
N ARG A 95 25.83 11.93 -5.64
CA ARG A 95 26.49 10.64 -5.92
C ARG A 95 27.34 10.19 -4.73
N SER A 96 28.11 11.09 -4.11
CA SER A 96 28.94 10.75 -2.94
C SER A 96 28.09 10.31 -1.74
N ALA A 97 26.99 11.02 -1.46
CA ALA A 97 26.02 10.66 -0.42
C ALA A 97 25.15 9.42 -0.77
N LYS A 98 25.37 8.78 -1.94
CA LYS A 98 24.55 7.67 -2.47
C LYS A 98 23.04 8.00 -2.50
N ALA A 99 22.72 9.28 -2.68
CA ALA A 99 21.37 9.84 -2.68
C ALA A 99 20.85 10.15 -4.10
N SER A 100 21.64 9.94 -5.15
CA SER A 100 21.27 10.20 -6.55
C SER A 100 20.00 9.47 -7.03
N ARG A 101 19.69 8.31 -6.43
CA ARG A 101 18.45 7.55 -6.68
C ARG A 101 17.26 8.02 -5.84
N LEU A 102 17.51 8.80 -4.79
CA LEU A 102 16.50 9.26 -3.82
C LEU A 102 16.11 10.72 -4.06
N LEU A 103 17.03 11.55 -4.57
CA LEU A 103 16.84 12.99 -4.71
C LEU A 103 17.12 13.44 -6.15
N ARG A 104 16.41 14.48 -6.59
CA ARG A 104 16.64 15.25 -7.81
C ARG A 104 17.01 16.68 -7.41
N VAL A 105 17.96 17.27 -8.14
CA VAL A 105 18.32 18.69 -8.00
C VAL A 105 17.56 19.48 -9.05
N GLU A 106 16.92 20.57 -8.63
CA GLU A 106 16.35 21.59 -9.52
C GLU A 106 16.87 22.97 -9.11
N LEU A 107 17.19 23.81 -10.10
CA LEU A 107 17.63 25.18 -9.87
C LEU A 107 16.43 26.12 -10.08
N GLY A 108 16.11 26.92 -9.08
CA GLY A 108 15.12 27.98 -9.17
C GLY A 108 15.78 29.35 -9.11
N ALA A 109 15.31 30.30 -9.92
CA ALA A 109 15.69 31.69 -9.77
C ALA A 109 14.89 32.33 -8.62
N GLU A 110 15.57 32.98 -7.67
CA GLU A 110 14.94 33.79 -6.63
C GLU A 110 14.96 35.28 -7.00
N SER A 111 14.01 36.05 -6.46
CA SER A 111 13.93 37.50 -6.67
C SER A 111 15.21 38.17 -6.16
N GLY A 112 15.97 38.77 -7.09
CA GLY A 112 17.28 39.37 -6.80
C GLY A 112 18.48 38.73 -7.54
N GLY A 113 18.22 37.78 -8.46
CA GLY A 113 19.27 37.18 -9.30
C GLY A 113 20.10 36.09 -8.60
N LEU A 114 19.66 35.65 -7.41
CA LEU A 114 20.24 34.52 -6.69
C LEU A 114 19.65 33.21 -7.21
N VAL A 115 20.50 32.19 -7.35
CA VAL A 115 20.08 30.84 -7.73
C VAL A 115 19.89 30.01 -6.47
N ARG A 116 18.72 29.37 -6.34
CA ARG A 116 18.39 28.47 -5.23
C ARG A 116 18.34 27.03 -5.69
N ILE A 117 19.05 26.18 -4.97
CA ILE A 117 19.09 24.74 -5.19
C ILE A 117 17.97 24.07 -4.40
N TRP A 118 17.02 23.47 -5.10
CA TRP A 118 15.93 22.68 -4.53
C TRP A 118 16.24 21.18 -4.63
N LEU A 119 15.99 20.46 -3.53
CA LEU A 119 16.05 19.00 -3.49
C LEU A 119 14.63 18.44 -3.50
N LEU A 120 14.24 17.83 -4.62
CA LEU A 120 12.99 17.08 -4.70
C LEU A 120 13.26 15.62 -4.41
N GLU A 121 12.43 15.01 -3.57
CA GLU A 121 12.50 13.57 -3.35
C GLU A 121 11.96 12.84 -4.58
N LYS A 122 12.80 12.01 -5.19
CA LYS A 122 12.37 11.16 -6.30
C LYS A 122 11.49 10.06 -5.74
N GLU A 123 10.30 9.93 -6.31
CA GLU A 123 9.52 8.72 -6.14
C GLU A 123 10.33 7.54 -6.71
N PRO A 124 10.45 6.42 -5.96
CA PRO A 124 11.19 5.28 -6.44
C PRO A 124 10.57 4.79 -7.77
N PRO A 125 11.38 4.53 -8.82
CA PRO A 125 10.86 3.94 -10.04
C PRO A 125 10.20 2.60 -9.70
N GLY A 126 8.92 2.49 -10.02
CA GLY A 126 8.11 1.33 -9.63
C GLY A 126 7.50 1.43 -8.23
N SER A 127 6.97 2.60 -7.85
CA SER A 127 5.99 2.67 -6.77
C SER A 127 4.86 1.66 -7.04
N LEU A 128 4.29 1.08 -5.98
CA LEU A 128 3.17 0.14 -6.10
C LEU A 128 2.00 0.78 -6.88
N GLU A 129 1.80 2.08 -6.67
CA GLU A 129 0.81 2.89 -7.36
C GLU A 129 1.04 2.94 -8.87
N ASN A 130 2.26 3.28 -9.32
CA ASN A 130 2.58 3.31 -10.75
C ASN A 130 2.45 1.93 -11.39
N TRP A 131 2.89 0.86 -10.71
CA TRP A 131 2.72 -0.50 -11.22
C TRP A 131 1.26 -0.91 -11.30
N LEU A 132 0.45 -0.53 -10.32
CA LEU A 132 -0.99 -0.80 -10.34
C LEU A 132 -1.65 -0.08 -11.51
N MET A 133 -1.34 1.20 -11.73
CA MET A 133 -1.88 1.96 -12.87
C MET A 133 -1.51 1.30 -14.20
N VAL A 134 -0.22 1.01 -14.41
CA VAL A 134 0.26 0.35 -15.64
C VAL A 134 -0.40 -1.02 -15.83
N HIS A 135 -0.50 -1.82 -14.76
CA HIS A 135 -1.14 -3.14 -14.82
C HIS A 135 -2.63 -3.04 -15.15
N SER A 136 -3.36 -2.10 -14.55
CA SER A 136 -4.77 -1.88 -14.84
C SER A 136 -5.00 -1.46 -16.29
N TYR A 137 -4.18 -0.54 -16.83
CA TYR A 137 -4.28 -0.14 -18.24
C TYR A 137 -3.93 -1.28 -19.19
N LEU A 138 -2.84 -2.01 -18.94
CA LEU A 138 -2.44 -3.16 -19.75
C LEU A 138 -3.47 -4.29 -19.67
N GLY A 139 -4.07 -4.52 -18.51
CA GLY A 139 -5.12 -5.51 -18.31
C GLY A 139 -6.38 -5.17 -19.12
N PHE A 140 -6.84 -3.92 -19.06
CA PHE A 140 -7.98 -3.46 -19.85
C PHE A 140 -7.69 -3.54 -21.37
N LEU A 141 -6.50 -3.08 -21.77
CA LEU A 141 -6.05 -3.19 -23.16
C LEU A 141 -5.99 -4.64 -23.62
N ALA A 142 -5.52 -5.57 -22.77
CA ALA A 142 -5.46 -7.00 -23.10
C ALA A 142 -6.85 -7.58 -23.35
N VAL A 143 -7.88 -7.20 -22.56
CA VAL A 143 -9.27 -7.63 -22.82
C VAL A 143 -9.74 -7.17 -24.20
N LEU A 144 -9.48 -5.90 -24.55
CA LEU A 144 -9.84 -5.36 -25.86
C LEU A 144 -9.10 -6.07 -26.99
N LEU A 145 -7.79 -6.30 -26.84
CA LEU A 145 -6.98 -7.00 -27.83
C LEU A 145 -7.42 -8.46 -28.01
N VAL A 146 -7.82 -9.16 -26.94
CA VAL A 146 -8.38 -10.52 -27.04
C VAL A 146 -9.70 -10.50 -27.82
N ALA A 147 -10.59 -9.54 -27.54
CA ALA A 147 -11.84 -9.40 -28.29
C ALA A 147 -11.59 -9.13 -29.77
N LEU A 148 -10.69 -8.19 -30.10
CA LEU A 148 -10.31 -7.84 -31.47
C LEU A 148 -9.60 -9.00 -32.18
N HIS A 149 -8.68 -9.70 -31.51
CA HIS A 149 -7.97 -10.85 -32.05
C HIS A 149 -8.92 -11.99 -32.46
N SER A 150 -9.99 -12.18 -31.68
CA SER A 150 -11.04 -13.16 -32.00
C SER A 150 -11.98 -12.71 -33.13
N GLY A 151 -11.87 -11.46 -33.59
CA GLY A 151 -12.84 -10.86 -34.51
C GLY A 151 -14.26 -10.85 -33.95
N PHE A 152 -14.39 -10.79 -32.60
CA PHE A 152 -15.64 -10.99 -31.86
C PHE A 152 -16.30 -12.36 -32.06
N ARG A 153 -15.54 -13.36 -32.54
CA ARG A 153 -16.02 -14.72 -32.76
C ARG A 153 -15.40 -15.65 -31.73
N LEU A 154 -16.25 -16.30 -30.94
CA LEU A 154 -15.82 -17.34 -30.02
C LEU A 154 -15.52 -18.61 -30.82
N GLY A 155 -14.26 -19.03 -30.81
CA GLY A 155 -13.76 -20.20 -31.54
C GLY A 155 -13.81 -21.48 -30.70
N GLY A 156 -12.71 -22.23 -30.70
CA GLY A 156 -12.59 -23.47 -29.91
C GLY A 156 -12.72 -23.25 -28.40
N VAL A 157 -12.98 -24.34 -27.67
CA VAL A 157 -13.25 -24.33 -26.21
C VAL A 157 -12.18 -23.56 -25.42
N VAL A 158 -10.90 -23.77 -25.73
CA VAL A 158 -9.76 -23.10 -25.06
C VAL A 158 -9.76 -21.59 -25.31
N ALA A 159 -10.06 -21.15 -26.54
CA ALA A 159 -10.11 -19.74 -26.90
C ALA A 159 -11.27 -19.04 -26.19
N THR A 160 -12.45 -19.68 -26.18
CA THR A 160 -13.64 -19.16 -25.50
C THR A 160 -13.43 -19.05 -23.98
N LEU A 161 -12.84 -20.08 -23.37
CA LEU A 161 -12.48 -20.05 -21.94
C LEU A 161 -11.48 -18.92 -21.65
N GLY A 162 -10.46 -18.75 -22.49
CA GLY A 162 -9.48 -17.66 -22.38
C GLY A 162 -10.13 -16.28 -22.48
N ALA A 163 -11.06 -16.09 -23.42
CA ALA A 163 -11.79 -14.83 -23.59
C ALA A 163 -12.66 -14.50 -22.37
N ILE A 164 -13.43 -15.47 -21.85
CA ILE A 164 -14.27 -15.28 -20.66
C ILE A 164 -13.41 -14.97 -19.43
N LEU A 165 -12.34 -15.74 -19.19
CA LEU A 165 -11.42 -15.50 -18.08
C LEU A 165 -10.73 -14.14 -18.20
N SER A 166 -10.34 -13.72 -19.41
CA SER A 166 -9.79 -12.40 -19.68
C SER A 166 -10.75 -11.30 -19.25
N GLY A 167 -12.03 -11.41 -19.64
CA GLY A 167 -13.07 -10.47 -19.21
C GLY A 167 -13.26 -10.44 -17.68
N ILE A 168 -13.35 -11.60 -17.02
CA ILE A 168 -13.50 -11.68 -15.56
C ILE A 168 -12.29 -11.08 -14.83
N VAL A 169 -11.08 -11.41 -15.26
CA VAL A 169 -9.84 -10.90 -14.66
C VAL A 169 -9.71 -9.39 -14.91
N GLY A 170 -10.03 -8.92 -16.12
CA GLY A 170 -10.02 -7.49 -16.44
C GLY A 170 -11.02 -6.69 -15.60
N MET A 171 -12.27 -7.15 -15.51
CA MET A 171 -13.30 -6.51 -14.69
C MET A 171 -12.96 -6.53 -13.20
N SER A 172 -12.47 -7.67 -12.68
CA SER A 172 -12.03 -7.74 -11.28
C SER A 172 -10.80 -6.86 -11.03
N GLY A 173 -9.90 -6.69 -12.01
CA GLY A 173 -8.79 -5.74 -11.97
C GLY A 173 -9.26 -4.29 -11.85
N LEU A 174 -10.31 -3.91 -12.60
CA LEU A 174 -10.93 -2.58 -12.51
C LEU A 174 -11.54 -2.35 -11.12
N VAL A 175 -12.27 -3.32 -10.57
CA VAL A 175 -12.78 -3.26 -9.19
C VAL A 175 -11.64 -3.07 -8.18
N GLY A 176 -10.53 -3.79 -8.35
CA GLY A 176 -9.34 -3.62 -7.52
C GLY A 176 -8.73 -2.21 -7.59
N ALA A 177 -8.67 -1.63 -8.79
CA ALA A 177 -8.19 -0.26 -8.98
C ALA A 177 -9.12 0.76 -8.31
N LEU A 178 -10.43 0.59 -8.44
CA LEU A 178 -11.43 1.44 -7.76
C LEU A 178 -11.30 1.34 -6.24
N LEU A 179 -11.15 0.13 -5.69
CA LEU A 179 -10.88 -0.08 -4.26
C LEU A 179 -9.59 0.65 -3.84
N TYR A 180 -8.51 0.50 -4.61
CA TYR A 180 -7.23 1.14 -4.29
C TYR A 180 -7.31 2.66 -4.26
N VAL A 181 -8.05 3.30 -5.19
CA VAL A 181 -8.20 4.76 -5.23
C VAL A 181 -9.20 5.26 -4.18
N ALA A 182 -10.25 4.50 -3.87
CA ALA A 182 -11.27 4.89 -2.90
C ALA A 182 -10.77 4.83 -1.44
N ILE A 183 -9.94 3.85 -1.11
CA ILE A 183 -9.42 3.63 0.25
C ILE A 183 -8.65 4.83 0.83
N PRO A 184 -7.63 5.41 0.16
CA PRO A 184 -6.88 6.54 0.69
C PRO A 184 -7.72 7.81 0.78
N ARG A 185 -8.73 8.01 -0.10
CA ARG A 185 -9.68 9.12 0.03
C ARG A 185 -10.52 9.03 1.31
N ALA A 186 -10.94 7.83 1.69
CA ALA A 186 -11.67 7.61 2.93
C ALA A 186 -10.79 7.71 4.21
N LEU A 187 -9.46 7.57 4.06
CA LEU A 187 -8.47 7.74 5.14
C LEU A 187 -7.83 9.14 5.15
N GLY A 188 -8.08 9.96 4.12
CA GLY A 188 -7.26 11.10 3.69
C GLY A 188 -7.37 12.39 4.50
N GLN A 189 -7.78 12.35 5.77
CA GLN A 189 -7.76 13.53 6.65
C GLN A 189 -6.66 13.47 7.73
N ILE A 190 -5.59 12.68 7.53
CA ILE A 190 -4.48 12.61 8.49
C ILE A 190 -3.15 12.93 7.81
N LYS A 191 -2.59 14.09 8.16
CA LYS A 191 -1.33 14.67 7.65
C LYS A 191 -0.09 13.77 7.85
N ASN A 192 -0.22 12.68 8.63
CA ASN A 192 0.80 11.66 8.90
C ASN A 192 0.14 10.27 9.02
N PRO A 193 0.08 9.46 7.95
CA PRO A 193 -0.52 8.13 8.01
C PRO A 193 0.29 7.23 8.96
N MET A 194 -0.25 7.00 10.16
CA MET A 194 0.36 6.11 11.15
C MET A 194 0.06 4.66 10.80
N LEU A 195 1.04 3.78 11.03
CA LEU A 195 0.85 2.35 10.81
C LEU A 195 -0.04 1.74 11.92
N PRO A 196 -0.79 0.65 11.67
CA PRO A 196 -1.61 -0.02 12.69
C PRO A 196 -0.93 -0.32 14.03
N PRO A 197 0.35 -0.74 14.07
CA PRO A 197 1.06 -0.93 15.32
C PRO A 197 1.35 0.38 16.07
N GLU A 198 1.60 1.47 15.36
CA GLU A 198 1.87 2.79 15.94
C GLU A 198 0.60 3.39 16.53
N ILE A 199 -0.55 3.25 15.83
CA ILE A 199 -1.86 3.66 16.35
C ILE A 199 -2.16 2.91 17.66
N ARG A 200 -1.91 1.60 17.70
CA ARG A 200 -2.10 0.81 18.93
C ARG A 200 -1.18 1.23 20.07
N VAL A 201 0.04 1.69 19.77
CA VAL A 201 0.93 2.25 20.81
C VAL A 201 0.34 3.54 21.36
N LYS A 202 -0.13 4.45 20.48
CA LYS A 202 -0.77 5.70 20.91
C LYS A 202 -2.07 5.51 21.66
N ILE A 203 -2.90 4.55 21.26
CA ILE A 203 -4.10 4.18 22.03
C ILE A 203 -3.70 3.77 23.45
N ARG A 204 -2.67 2.90 23.60
CA ARG A 204 -2.17 2.50 24.92
C ARG A 204 -1.54 3.65 25.72
N GLU A 205 -0.94 4.62 25.05
CA GLU A 205 -0.39 5.82 25.68
C GLU A 205 -1.51 6.68 26.27
N VAL A 206 -2.56 6.93 25.48
CA VAL A 206 -3.77 7.62 25.95
C VAL A 206 -4.46 6.84 27.07
N GLU A 207 -4.56 5.51 26.97
CA GLU A 207 -5.12 4.67 28.05
C GLU A 207 -4.33 4.78 29.36
N ARG A 208 -2.99 4.90 29.28
CA ARG A 208 -2.16 5.12 30.46
C ARG A 208 -2.37 6.52 31.04
N GLU A 209 -2.41 7.53 30.18
CA GLU A 209 -2.67 8.92 30.59
C GLU A 209 -4.04 9.03 31.31
N MET A 210 -5.07 8.37 30.78
CA MET A 210 -6.37 8.26 31.43
C MET A 210 -6.28 7.54 32.79
N ALA A 211 -5.55 6.44 32.88
CA ALA A 211 -5.36 5.71 34.14
C ALA A 211 -4.61 6.52 35.20
N ASP A 212 -3.59 7.29 34.79
CA ASP A 212 -2.83 8.18 35.67
C ASP A 212 -3.71 9.32 36.19
N VAL A 213 -4.55 9.92 35.33
CA VAL A 213 -5.50 10.96 35.74
C VAL A 213 -6.53 10.42 36.74
N LEU A 214 -6.96 9.16 36.61
CA LEU A 214 -7.95 8.54 37.49
C LEU A 214 -7.41 8.15 38.87
N LYS A 215 -6.12 7.80 38.96
CA LYS A 215 -5.49 7.27 40.18
C LYS A 215 -5.59 8.23 41.37
N ASP A 216 -5.52 9.53 41.11
CA ASP A 216 -5.46 10.59 42.12
C ASP A 216 -6.83 11.29 42.32
N LYS A 217 -7.95 10.66 41.93
CA LYS A 217 -9.30 11.26 41.97
C LYS A 217 -10.26 10.55 42.92
N SER A 218 -11.35 11.24 43.25
CA SER A 218 -12.36 10.77 44.20
C SER A 218 -12.99 9.43 43.78
N GLY A 219 -13.41 8.61 44.75
CA GLY A 219 -14.09 7.34 44.50
C GLY A 219 -15.29 7.45 43.54
N PRO A 220 -16.18 8.45 43.69
CA PRO A 220 -17.29 8.69 42.77
C PRO A 220 -16.83 8.97 41.32
N PHE A 221 -15.73 9.69 41.13
CA PHE A 221 -15.17 9.97 39.81
C PHE A 221 -14.59 8.70 39.15
N GLN A 222 -13.94 7.84 39.94
CA GLN A 222 -13.42 6.56 39.46
C GLN A 222 -14.54 5.58 39.09
N GLU A 223 -15.59 5.49 39.91
CA GLU A 223 -16.76 4.65 39.65
C GLU A 223 -17.48 5.11 38.38
N MET A 224 -17.71 6.42 38.22
CA MET A 224 -18.34 6.99 37.02
C MET A 224 -17.61 6.56 35.73
N PHE A 225 -16.27 6.51 35.76
CA PHE A 225 -15.49 6.06 34.61
C PHE A 225 -15.54 4.54 34.41
N LEU A 226 -15.45 3.74 35.48
CA LEU A 226 -15.46 2.27 35.41
C LEU A 226 -16.80 1.70 34.92
N PHE A 227 -17.91 2.37 35.24
CA PHE A 227 -19.25 1.94 34.82
C PHE A 227 -19.70 2.54 33.48
N SER A 228 -18.93 3.47 32.91
CA SER A 228 -19.26 4.09 31.62
C SER A 228 -18.85 3.19 30.45
N GLU A 229 -19.76 2.29 30.05
CA GLU A 229 -19.55 1.38 28.91
C GLU A 229 -19.59 2.13 27.55
N HIS A 230 -20.34 3.23 27.47
CA HIS A 230 -20.55 4.04 26.26
C HIS A 230 -19.76 5.36 26.23
N GLY A 231 -18.95 5.61 27.26
CA GLY A 231 -18.14 6.79 27.42
C GLY A 231 -18.81 7.96 28.13
N LEU A 232 -17.98 8.84 28.69
CA LEU A 232 -18.42 9.97 29.50
C LEU A 232 -19.19 10.97 28.62
N SER A 233 -20.35 11.41 29.10
CA SER A 233 -21.20 12.41 28.42
C SER A 233 -21.08 13.78 29.10
N GLU A 234 -21.38 14.85 28.37
CA GLU A 234 -21.55 16.20 28.93
C GLU A 234 -22.61 16.23 30.04
N GLU A 235 -23.58 15.31 29.99
CA GLU A 235 -24.62 15.18 31.01
C GLU A 235 -24.06 14.65 32.34
N ASP A 236 -23.01 13.82 32.30
CA ASP A 236 -22.34 13.29 33.48
C ASP A 236 -21.48 14.35 34.19
N MET A 237 -21.00 15.36 33.45
CA MET A 237 -20.28 16.51 34.00
C MET A 237 -21.11 17.30 35.03
N SER A 238 -22.45 17.29 34.89
CA SER A 238 -23.36 17.98 35.81
C SER A 238 -23.38 17.38 37.22
N LYS A 239 -22.94 16.13 37.35
CA LYS A 239 -22.92 15.36 38.62
C LYS A 239 -21.57 15.43 39.33
N VAL A 240 -20.59 16.09 38.73
CA VAL A 240 -19.21 16.20 39.22
C VAL A 240 -19.03 17.52 39.97
N GLU A 241 -18.31 17.50 41.10
CA GLU A 241 -17.97 18.69 41.88
C GLU A 241 -17.24 19.74 41.03
N ASP A 242 -17.47 21.02 41.34
CA ASP A 242 -16.90 22.15 40.56
C ASP A 242 -15.37 22.11 40.46
N GLU A 243 -14.69 21.60 41.49
CA GLU A 243 -13.23 21.42 41.51
C GLU A 243 -12.75 20.30 40.55
N GLU A 244 -13.58 19.27 40.33
CA GLU A 244 -13.24 18.10 39.50
C GLU A 244 -13.67 18.27 38.03
N LYS A 245 -14.50 19.27 37.69
CA LYS A 245 -14.96 19.55 36.32
C LYS A 245 -13.83 19.80 35.30
N VAL A 246 -12.70 20.35 35.75
CA VAL A 246 -11.53 20.55 34.88
C VAL A 246 -10.91 19.20 34.48
N HIS A 247 -10.82 18.26 35.42
CA HIS A 247 -10.32 16.92 35.16
C HIS A 247 -11.31 16.10 34.32
N PHE A 248 -12.61 16.31 34.54
CA PHE A 248 -13.66 15.69 33.72
C PHE A 248 -13.54 16.07 32.25
N ARG A 249 -13.35 17.37 31.95
CA ARG A 249 -13.14 17.84 30.57
C ARG A 249 -11.88 17.24 29.94
N HIS A 250 -10.78 17.17 30.69
CA HIS A 250 -9.56 16.52 30.19
C HIS A 250 -9.78 15.02 29.89
N MET A 251 -10.54 14.32 30.74
CA MET A 251 -10.91 12.92 30.51
C MET A 251 -11.80 12.74 29.28
N LEU A 252 -12.78 13.62 29.06
CA LEU A 252 -13.60 13.64 27.85
C LEU A 252 -12.74 13.81 26.59
N GLU A 253 -11.77 14.73 26.63
CA GLU A 253 -10.84 14.95 25.52
C GLU A 253 -9.99 13.71 25.23
N LEU A 254 -9.43 13.07 26.26
CA LEU A 254 -8.64 11.84 26.11
C LEU A 254 -9.48 10.68 25.56
N GLN A 255 -10.72 10.54 26.03
CA GLN A 255 -11.64 9.52 25.53
C GLN A 255 -12.04 9.75 24.07
N ALA A 256 -12.40 10.99 23.72
CA ALA A 256 -12.70 11.36 22.32
C ALA A 256 -11.49 11.10 21.42
N ARG A 257 -10.28 11.44 21.90
CA ARG A 257 -9.03 11.16 21.19
C ARG A 257 -8.81 9.65 21.00
N LYS A 258 -8.98 8.83 22.04
CA LYS A 258 -8.91 7.36 21.95
C LYS A 258 -9.91 6.81 20.93
N GLY A 259 -11.20 7.17 21.05
CA GLY A 259 -12.26 6.70 20.16
C GLY A 259 -11.99 7.07 18.69
N SER A 260 -11.47 8.27 18.42
CA SER A 260 -11.06 8.67 17.06
C SER A 260 -9.94 7.79 16.49
N MET A 261 -8.95 7.41 17.32
CA MET A 261 -7.84 6.54 16.92
C MET A 261 -8.29 5.10 16.68
N GLU A 262 -9.21 4.59 17.50
CA GLU A 262 -9.81 3.27 17.34
C GLU A 262 -10.67 3.18 16.08
N ALA A 263 -11.51 4.21 15.83
CA ALA A 263 -12.29 4.31 14.62
C ALA A 263 -11.40 4.33 13.36
N TYR A 264 -10.28 5.07 13.42
CA TYR A 264 -9.29 5.10 12.34
C TYR A 264 -8.63 3.72 12.14
N LEU A 265 -8.21 3.05 13.23
CA LEU A 265 -7.65 1.71 13.18
C LEU A 265 -8.64 0.69 12.60
N ALA A 266 -9.90 0.72 13.03
CA ALA A 266 -10.96 -0.17 12.56
C ALA A 266 -11.24 0.03 11.07
N ARG A 267 -11.27 1.28 10.58
CA ARG A 267 -11.36 1.57 9.13
C ARG A 267 -10.17 1.00 8.38
N HIS A 268 -8.95 1.23 8.87
CA HIS A 268 -7.73 0.71 8.25
C HIS A 268 -7.73 -0.83 8.14
N LEU A 269 -8.14 -1.52 9.20
CA LEU A 269 -8.24 -2.99 9.21
C LEU A 269 -9.30 -3.51 8.23
N ARG A 270 -10.46 -2.83 8.13
CA ARG A 270 -11.49 -3.16 7.14
C ARG A 270 -10.96 -3.06 5.71
N TYR A 271 -10.24 -1.99 5.39
CA TYR A 271 -9.66 -1.80 4.06
C TYR A 271 -8.55 -2.80 3.74
N GLU A 272 -7.68 -3.11 4.70
CA GLU A 272 -6.72 -4.21 4.54
C GLU A 272 -7.45 -5.53 4.24
N GLY A 273 -8.58 -5.78 4.91
CA GLY A 273 -9.43 -6.95 4.69
C GLY A 273 -9.96 -7.04 3.26
N TYR A 274 -10.57 -5.97 2.75
CA TYR A 274 -11.11 -5.93 1.38
C TYR A 274 -10.04 -6.15 0.31
N LEU A 275 -8.90 -5.45 0.40
CA LEU A 275 -7.80 -5.61 -0.56
C LEU A 275 -7.22 -7.01 -0.54
N ARG A 276 -7.07 -7.62 0.65
CA ARG A 276 -6.60 -9.00 0.77
C ARG A 276 -7.58 -10.00 0.18
N GLY A 277 -8.88 -9.84 0.47
CA GLY A 277 -9.92 -10.69 -0.10
C GLY A 277 -9.96 -10.60 -1.62
N TRP A 278 -9.87 -9.39 -2.16
CA TRP A 278 -9.78 -9.16 -3.60
C TRP A 278 -8.55 -9.85 -4.22
N LEU A 279 -7.36 -9.63 -3.64
CA LEU A 279 -6.12 -10.24 -4.14
C LEU A 279 -6.16 -11.76 -4.12
N TYR A 280 -6.83 -12.34 -3.11
CA TYR A 280 -7.02 -13.78 -2.98
C TYR A 280 -7.84 -14.38 -4.13
N VAL A 281 -8.78 -13.64 -4.70
CA VAL A 281 -9.59 -14.10 -5.83
C VAL A 281 -8.94 -13.74 -7.18
N HIS A 282 -8.43 -12.51 -7.31
CA HIS A 282 -7.90 -11.99 -8.56
C HIS A 282 -6.61 -12.71 -9.00
N VAL A 283 -5.66 -12.95 -8.08
CA VAL A 283 -4.37 -13.56 -8.45
C VAL A 283 -4.53 -15.00 -8.98
N PRO A 284 -5.28 -15.90 -8.31
CA PRO A 284 -5.58 -17.22 -8.87
C PRO A 284 -6.28 -17.19 -10.23
N ALA A 285 -7.24 -16.28 -10.42
CA ALA A 285 -7.94 -16.15 -11.68
C ALA A 285 -6.99 -15.70 -12.81
N ALA A 286 -6.10 -14.74 -12.52
CA ALA A 286 -5.08 -14.28 -13.45
C ALA A 286 -4.04 -15.36 -13.77
N THR A 287 -3.58 -16.13 -12.79
CA THR A 287 -2.66 -17.26 -13.06
C THR A 287 -3.31 -18.33 -13.91
N PHE A 288 -4.60 -18.61 -13.68
CA PHE A 288 -5.34 -19.56 -14.51
C PHE A 288 -5.51 -19.07 -15.95
N LEU A 289 -5.86 -17.78 -16.13
CA LEU A 289 -5.90 -17.15 -17.45
C LEU A 289 -4.56 -17.30 -18.19
N LEU A 290 -3.42 -17.01 -17.53
CA LEU A 290 -2.10 -17.15 -18.15
C LEU A 290 -1.82 -18.60 -18.62
N THR A 291 -2.23 -19.59 -17.83
CA THR A 291 -2.11 -21.00 -18.21
C THR A 291 -2.98 -21.34 -19.42
N VAL A 292 -4.23 -20.85 -19.46
CA VAL A 292 -5.12 -21.06 -20.61
C VAL A 292 -4.56 -20.39 -21.87
N VAL A 293 -4.04 -19.17 -21.76
CA VAL A 293 -3.39 -18.47 -22.88
C VAL A 293 -2.17 -19.23 -23.38
N LEU A 294 -1.35 -19.78 -22.49
CA LEU A 294 -0.20 -20.61 -22.88
C LEU A 294 -0.65 -21.87 -23.65
N ILE A 295 -1.66 -22.57 -23.15
CA ILE A 295 -2.24 -23.75 -23.83
C ILE A 295 -2.80 -23.35 -25.20
N HIS A 296 -3.49 -22.21 -25.30
CA HIS A 296 -4.02 -21.70 -26.56
C HIS A 296 -2.91 -21.45 -27.60
N ILE A 297 -1.82 -20.79 -27.20
CA ILE A 297 -0.67 -20.53 -28.08
C ILE A 297 -0.03 -21.85 -28.54
N LEU A 298 0.25 -22.78 -27.63
CA LEU A 298 0.86 -24.07 -27.98
C LEU A 298 -0.05 -24.91 -28.88
N SER A 299 -1.37 -24.86 -28.66
CA SER A 299 -2.32 -25.57 -29.52
C SER A 299 -2.31 -25.03 -30.94
N ILE A 300 -2.18 -23.73 -31.15
CA ILE A 300 -2.12 -23.14 -32.50
C ILE A 300 -0.76 -23.39 -33.15
N LEU A 301 0.33 -23.49 -32.39
CA LEU A 301 1.65 -23.76 -32.95
C LEU A 301 1.84 -25.23 -33.36
N TYR A 302 1.12 -26.15 -32.71
CA TYR A 302 1.23 -27.58 -33.00
C TYR A 302 0.34 -28.03 -34.18
N TYR A 303 -0.80 -27.37 -34.37
CA TYR A 303 -1.77 -27.68 -35.44
C TYR A 303 -1.72 -26.64 -36.56
#